data_AF-A0A526QWS0-F1
#
_entry.id   AF-A0A526QWS0-F1
#
_cell.length_a   1.000
_cell.length_b   1.000
_cell.length_c   1.000
_cell.angle_alpha   90.00
_cell.angle_beta   90.00
_cell.angle_gamma   90.00
#
_symmetry.space_group_name_H-M   'P 1'
#
loop_
_entity.id
_entity.type
_entity.pdbx_description
1 polymer ?
#
loop_
_entity_poly.entity_id
_entity_poly.type
_entity_poly.pdbx_seq_one_letter_code
_entity_poly.pdbx_strand_id
1 'polypeptide(L)'
;YQGVTGGLDPAFMATLEEVAINGMVPDMTLIFDIDPIEGLRRATARRGANDGPDRFEKETLDIHRRRREAFLAIAEAEPERCIVVDASADPETVENVVTAAVFAALETITPAEKRQTATA
;
A
#
# COMPACT_ATOMS: atom_id res chain seq x y z
N TYR A 1 5.71 8.36 1.02
CA TYR A 1 6.62 8.75 2.13
C TYR A 1 7.47 9.96 1.81
N GLN A 2 8.42 9.86 0.87
CA GLN A 2 9.36 10.97 0.59
C GLN A 2 8.68 12.22 0.01
N GLY A 3 7.62 12.06 -0.79
CA GLY A 3 6.83 13.20 -1.28
C GLY A 3 6.10 14.02 -0.19
N VAL A 4 5.89 13.44 1.00
CA VAL A 4 5.19 14.13 2.12
C VAL A 4 6.17 14.79 3.08
N THR A 5 7.31 14.16 3.36
CA THR A 5 8.27 14.63 4.37
C THR A 5 9.56 15.22 3.80
N GLY A 6 9.85 15.00 2.52
CA GLY A 6 11.10 15.42 1.89
C GLY A 6 11.09 16.84 1.31
N GLY A 7 9.92 17.49 1.23
CA GLY A 7 9.80 18.80 0.56
C GLY A 7 10.21 18.76 -0.92
N LEU A 8 10.19 17.57 -1.51
CA LEU A 8 10.61 17.35 -2.89
C LEU A 8 9.52 17.80 -3.84
N ASP A 9 9.93 18.51 -4.89
CA ASP A 9 9.04 18.92 -5.96
C ASP A 9 8.33 17.69 -6.57
N PRO A 10 6.98 17.67 -6.67
CA PRO A 10 6.25 16.55 -7.24
C PRO A 10 6.69 16.19 -8.66
N ALA A 11 7.04 17.18 -9.49
CA ALA A 11 7.49 16.91 -10.85
C ALA A 11 8.86 16.20 -10.86
N PHE A 12 9.78 16.64 -10.00
CA PHE A 12 11.05 15.94 -9.79
C PHE A 12 10.85 14.49 -9.29
N MET A 13 9.92 14.26 -8.36
CA MET A 13 9.59 12.92 -7.89
C MET A 13 9.06 12.02 -8.99
N ALA A 14 8.18 12.53 -9.85
CA ALA A 14 7.63 11.78 -10.99
C ALA A 14 8.73 11.41 -12.01
N THR A 15 9.64 12.35 -12.32
CA THR A 15 10.79 12.05 -13.20
C THR A 15 11.71 11.00 -12.60
N LEU A 16 11.98 11.06 -11.30
CA LEU A 16 12.80 10.05 -10.63
C LEU A 16 12.15 8.67 -10.67
N GLU A 17 10.84 8.60 -10.43
CA GLU A 17 10.08 7.36 -10.53
C GLU A 17 10.19 6.78 -11.95
N GLU A 18 9.87 7.57 -12.98
CA GLU A 18 9.91 7.13 -14.37
C GLU A 18 11.28 6.56 -14.77
N VAL A 19 12.37 7.24 -14.40
CA VAL A 19 13.74 6.79 -14.68
C VAL A 19 14.10 5.54 -13.88
N ALA A 20 13.66 5.45 -12.63
CA ALA A 20 14.03 4.34 -11.75
C ALA A 20 13.34 3.02 -12.12
N ILE A 21 12.06 3.08 -12.49
CA ILE A 21 11.25 1.87 -12.75
C ILE A 21 11.00 1.63 -14.23
N ASN A 22 11.30 2.59 -15.11
CA ASN A 22 11.09 2.48 -16.57
C ASN A 22 9.67 1.97 -16.92
N GLY A 23 8.66 2.56 -16.27
CA GLY A 23 7.25 2.20 -16.46
C GLY A 23 6.82 0.86 -15.86
N MET A 24 7.71 0.12 -15.18
CA MET A 24 7.36 -1.12 -14.49
C MET A 24 6.63 -0.83 -13.18
N VAL A 25 5.30 -0.81 -13.24
CA VAL A 25 4.42 -0.64 -12.09
C VAL A 25 3.79 -1.97 -11.68
N PRO A 26 3.35 -2.12 -10.41
CA PRO A 26 2.60 -3.30 -10.00
C PRO A 26 1.25 -3.39 -10.73
N ASP A 27 0.88 -4.58 -11.20
CA ASP A 27 -0.45 -4.84 -11.76
C ASP A 27 -1.57 -4.64 -10.72
N MET A 28 -1.24 -4.82 -9.44
CA MET A 28 -2.14 -4.61 -8.30
C MET A 28 -1.37 -4.07 -7.09
N THR A 29 -1.96 -3.12 -6.38
CA THR A 29 -1.43 -2.53 -5.14
C THR A 29 -2.53 -2.52 -4.08
N LEU A 30 -2.29 -3.21 -2.96
CA LEU A 30 -3.17 -3.20 -1.80
C LEU A 30 -2.75 -2.08 -0.84
N ILE A 31 -3.65 -1.14 -0.57
CA ILE A 31 -3.43 -0.03 0.35
C ILE A 31 -4.24 -0.29 1.61
N PHE A 32 -3.55 -0.67 2.68
CA PHE A 32 -4.15 -0.89 4.00
C PHE A 32 -4.38 0.45 4.69
N ASP A 33 -5.61 0.95 4.61
CA ASP A 33 -6.01 2.20 5.25
C ASP A 33 -6.35 1.98 6.72
N ILE A 34 -5.75 2.78 7.59
CA ILE A 34 -6.02 2.74 9.03
C ILE A 34 -5.83 4.13 9.62
N ASP A 35 -6.62 4.45 10.65
CA ASP A 35 -6.37 5.65 11.42
C ASP A 35 -4.94 5.63 12.01
N PRO A 36 -4.15 6.71 11.85
CA PRO A 36 -2.77 6.74 12.34
C PRO A 36 -2.60 6.50 13.85
N ILE A 37 -3.57 6.90 14.68
CA ILE A 37 -3.52 6.68 16.13
C ILE A 37 -3.61 5.18 16.40
N GLU A 38 -4.55 4.50 15.76
CA GLU A 38 -4.72 3.06 15.89
C GLU A 38 -3.53 2.29 15.30
N GLY A 39 -3.01 2.71 14.15
CA GLY A 39 -1.81 2.12 13.53
C GLY A 39 -0.59 2.21 14.44
N LEU A 40 -0.32 3.38 15.05
CA LEU A 40 0.77 3.57 16.01
C LEU A 40 0.56 2.76 17.29
N ARG A 41 -0.68 2.64 17.76
CA ARG A 41 -1.04 1.80 18.91
C ARG A 41 -0.69 0.33 18.64
N ARG A 42 -1.09 -0.21 17.49
CA ARG A 42 -0.77 -1.59 17.07
C ARG A 42 0.73 -1.81 16.88
N ALA A 43 1.44 -0.84 16.27
CA ALA A 43 2.89 -0.93 16.08
C ALA A 43 3.64 -0.97 17.42
N THR A 44 3.25 -0.12 18.37
CA THR A 44 3.83 -0.10 19.72
C THR A 44 3.58 -1.40 20.47
N ALA A 45 2.37 -1.97 20.38
CA ALA A 45 2.07 -3.26 21.00
C ALA A 45 2.91 -4.40 20.42
N ARG A 46 3.21 -4.37 19.10
CA ARG A 46 4.02 -5.39 18.42
C ARG A 46 5.51 -5.35 18.78
N ARG A 47 6.09 -4.16 19.01
CA ARG A 47 7.54 -4.02 19.30
C ARG A 47 8.00 -4.71 20.59
N GLY A 48 7.10 -4.97 21.54
CA GLY A 48 7.49 -5.44 22.87
C GLY A 48 8.30 -4.39 23.65
N ALA A 49 8.58 -4.64 24.93
CA ALA A 49 9.15 -3.64 25.83
C ALA A 49 10.64 -3.30 25.59
N ASN A 50 11.36 -4.07 24.76
CA ASN A 50 12.81 -4.00 24.64
C ASN A 50 13.33 -3.29 23.39
N ASP A 51 12.46 -2.97 22.42
CA ASP A 51 12.85 -2.27 21.19
C ASP A 51 12.27 -0.85 21.16
N GLY A 52 13.15 0.14 20.96
CA GLY A 52 12.75 1.54 20.77
C GLY A 52 11.99 1.75 19.45
N PRO A 53 11.17 2.80 19.33
CA PRO A 53 10.49 3.11 18.07
C PRO A 53 11.49 3.37 16.94
N ASP A 54 11.14 2.93 15.74
CA ASP A 54 11.95 3.18 14.56
C ASP A 54 11.93 4.67 14.16
N ARG A 55 12.69 5.04 13.13
CA ARG A 55 12.79 6.44 12.67
C ARG A 55 11.42 7.00 12.24
N PHE A 56 10.58 6.20 11.61
CA PHE A 56 9.29 6.63 11.06
C PHE A 56 8.20 6.69 12.12
N GLU A 57 8.31 5.88 13.17
CA GLU A 57 7.38 5.86 14.31
C GLU A 57 7.63 6.99 15.30
N LYS A 58 8.83 7.60 15.25
CA LYS A 58 9.16 8.83 15.96
C LYS A 58 8.59 10.08 15.31
N GLU A 59 7.99 9.96 14.13
CA GLU A 59 7.39 11.09 13.41
C GLU A 59 6.11 11.57 14.10
N THR A 60 5.72 12.80 13.83
CA THR A 60 4.52 13.38 14.42
C THR A 60 3.26 12.75 13.85
N LEU A 61 2.17 12.75 14.64
CA LEU A 61 0.87 12.27 14.20
C LEU A 61 0.40 12.95 12.90
N ASP A 62 0.69 14.25 12.74
CA ASP A 62 0.33 15.00 11.52
C ASP A 62 1.08 14.52 10.29
N ILE A 63 2.34 14.07 10.44
CA ILE A 63 3.08 13.45 9.35
C ILE A 63 2.43 12.11 8.97
N HIS A 64 1.99 11.31 9.94
CA HIS A 64 1.27 10.07 9.63
C HIS A 64 -0.07 10.32 8.94
N ARG A 65 -0.82 11.35 9.33
CA ARG A 65 -2.06 11.77 8.64
C ARG A 65 -1.81 12.16 7.19
N ARG A 66 -0.83 13.04 6.95
CA ARG A 66 -0.46 13.42 5.57
C ARG A 66 0.01 12.24 4.73
N ARG A 67 0.71 11.26 5.34
CA ARG A 67 1.10 10.02 4.64
C ARG A 67 -0.11 9.18 4.26
N ARG A 68 -1.08 9.02 5.18
CA ARG A 68 -2.35 8.35 4.89
C ARG A 68 -3.07 9.02 3.71
N GLU A 69 -3.24 10.34 3.77
CA GLU A 69 -3.86 11.13 2.71
C GLU A 69 -3.14 10.94 1.36
N ALA A 70 -1.81 10.95 1.34
CA ALA A 70 -1.04 10.73 0.13
C ALA A 70 -1.23 9.32 -0.47
N PHE A 71 -1.35 8.27 0.35
CA PHE A 71 -1.67 6.93 -0.16
C PHE A 71 -3.10 6.85 -0.72
N LEU A 72 -4.07 7.47 -0.04
CA LEU A 72 -5.44 7.53 -0.54
C LEU A 72 -5.54 8.32 -1.85
N ALA A 73 -4.76 9.40 -2.00
CA ALA A 73 -4.69 10.14 -3.26
C ALA A 73 -4.12 9.30 -4.42
N ILE A 74 -3.14 8.42 -4.16
CA ILE A 74 -2.66 7.45 -5.16
C ILE A 74 -3.77 6.46 -5.53
N ALA A 75 -4.53 5.98 -4.54
CA ALA A 75 -5.64 5.06 -4.80
C ALA A 75 -6.74 5.71 -5.66
N GLU A 76 -7.05 6.99 -5.39
CA GLU A 76 -8.03 7.76 -6.16
C GLU A 76 -7.55 8.06 -7.58
N ALA A 77 -6.26 8.36 -7.76
CA ALA A 77 -5.68 8.63 -9.07
C ALA A 77 -5.54 7.36 -9.94
N GLU A 78 -5.40 6.18 -9.32
CA GLU A 78 -5.08 4.92 -10.01
C GLU A 78 -6.03 3.77 -9.60
N PRO A 79 -7.36 3.94 -9.74
CA PRO A 79 -8.36 3.01 -9.21
C PRO A 79 -8.35 1.65 -9.91
N GLU A 80 -7.75 1.54 -11.09
CA GLU A 80 -7.65 0.30 -11.86
C GLU A 80 -6.67 -0.70 -11.23
N ARG A 81 -5.62 -0.22 -10.55
CA ARG A 81 -4.59 -1.07 -9.93
C ARG A 81 -4.53 -0.95 -8.41
N CYS A 82 -5.05 0.13 -7.83
CA CYS A 82 -5.01 0.35 -6.39
C CYS A 82 -6.32 -0.08 -5.72
N ILE A 83 -6.23 -0.94 -4.71
CA ILE A 83 -7.37 -1.41 -3.92
C ILE A 83 -7.15 -1.00 -2.47
N VAL A 84 -8.07 -0.20 -1.93
CA VAL A 84 -8.05 0.23 -0.53
C VAL A 84 -8.72 -0.84 0.34
N VAL A 85 -8.01 -1.28 1.36
CA VAL A 85 -8.47 -2.26 2.35
C VAL A 85 -8.59 -1.56 3.69
N ASP A 86 -9.77 -1.61 4.32
CA ASP A 86 -9.96 -1.14 5.69
C ASP A 86 -9.19 -2.05 6.65
N ALA A 87 -8.06 -1.56 7.17
CA ALA A 87 -7.21 -2.27 8.09
C ALA A 87 -7.56 -1.99 9.58
N SER A 88 -8.65 -1.25 9.85
CA SER A 88 -9.17 -1.06 11.20
C SER A 88 -9.89 -2.30 11.74
N ALA A 89 -10.39 -3.16 10.86
CA ALA A 89 -11.02 -4.42 11.23
C ALA A 89 -10.04 -5.41 11.90
N ASP A 90 -10.58 -6.52 12.40
CA ASP A 90 -9.78 -7.62 12.94
C ASP A 90 -9.00 -8.36 11.83
N PRO A 91 -7.91 -9.07 12.17
CA PRO A 91 -7.05 -9.70 11.16
C PRO A 91 -7.76 -10.69 10.23
N GLU A 92 -8.74 -11.45 10.72
CA GLU A 92 -9.46 -12.45 9.92
C GLU A 92 -10.36 -11.76 8.89
N THR A 93 -11.05 -10.70 9.29
CA THR A 93 -11.83 -9.86 8.36
C THR A 93 -10.93 -9.25 7.27
N VAL A 94 -9.78 -8.68 7.65
CA VAL A 94 -8.83 -8.11 6.68
C VAL A 94 -8.29 -9.17 5.73
N GLU A 95 -7.93 -10.36 6.24
CA GLU A 95 -7.45 -11.49 5.44
C GLU A 95 -8.49 -11.93 4.41
N ASN A 96 -9.76 -12.05 4.82
CA ASN A 96 -10.85 -12.42 3.91
C ASN A 96 -11.02 -11.41 2.76
N VAL A 97 -10.97 -10.11 3.07
CA VAL A 97 -11.06 -9.03 2.07
C VAL A 97 -9.88 -9.10 1.09
N VAL A 98 -8.66 -9.22 1.62
CA VAL A 98 -7.44 -9.33 0.79
C VAL A 98 -7.51 -10.54 -0.12
N THR A 99 -7.88 -11.69 0.44
CA THR A 99 -7.96 -12.96 -0.30
C THR A 99 -8.95 -12.85 -1.46
N ALA A 100 -10.16 -12.33 -1.19
CA ALA A 100 -11.16 -12.11 -2.24
C ALA A 100 -10.66 -11.16 -3.34
N ALA A 101 -10.04 -10.03 -2.95
CA ALA A 101 -9.53 -9.04 -3.89
C ALA A 101 -8.41 -9.62 -4.78
N VAL A 102 -7.47 -10.37 -4.19
CA VAL A 102 -6.35 -10.97 -4.92
C VAL A 102 -6.84 -12.04 -5.90
N PHE A 103 -7.75 -12.93 -5.50
CA PHE A 103 -8.28 -13.94 -6.41
C PHE A 103 -9.04 -13.33 -7.58
N ALA A 104 -9.87 -12.30 -7.33
CA ALA A 104 -10.55 -11.58 -8.40
C ALA A 104 -9.56 -10.90 -9.37
N ALA A 105 -8.49 -10.29 -8.85
CA ALA A 105 -7.45 -9.69 -9.67
C ALA A 105 -6.68 -10.74 -10.49
N LEU A 106 -6.35 -11.89 -9.90
CA LEU A 106 -5.68 -12.97 -10.64
C LEU A 106 -6.55 -13.53 -11.77
N GLU A 107 -7.87 -13.61 -11.60
CA GLU A 107 -8.78 -14.03 -12.67
C GLU A 107 -8.79 -13.07 -13.87
N THR A 108 -8.55 -11.78 -13.63
CA THR A 108 -8.54 -10.74 -14.67
C THR A 108 -7.15 -10.53 -15.29
N ILE A 109 -6.09 -10.63 -14.48
CA ILE A 109 -4.70 -10.43 -14.91
C ILE A 109 -4.14 -11.67 -15.62
N THR A 110 -4.66 -12.87 -15.33
CA THR A 110 -4.22 -14.08 -16.04
C THR A 110 -4.76 -14.08 -17.47
N PRO A 111 -3.90 -14.02 -18.51
CA PRO A 111 -4.38 -14.13 -19.88
C PRO A 111 -4.98 -15.53 -20.11
N ALA A 112 -6.05 -15.59 -20.90
CA ALA A 112 -6.63 -16.83 -21.42
C ALA A 112 -5.62 -17.76 -22.15
N GLU A 113 -4.39 -17.30 -22.40
CA GLU A 113 -3.33 -18.00 -23.14
C GLU A 113 -2.61 -19.11 -22.35
N LYS A 114 -2.73 -19.20 -21.02
CA LYS A 114 -2.11 -20.31 -20.25
C LYS A 114 -2.99 -21.56 -20.08
N ARG A 115 -4.19 -21.63 -20.66
CA ARG A 115 -5.04 -22.84 -20.62
C ARG A 115 -4.81 -23.83 -21.78
N GLN A 116 -3.96 -23.53 -22.77
CA GLN A 116 -3.74 -24.40 -23.93
C GLN A 116 -2.43 -25.22 -23.93
N THR A 117 -1.58 -25.18 -22.91
CA THR A 117 -0.33 -25.97 -22.87
C THR A 117 -0.27 -27.05 -21.79
N ALA A 118 -1.41 -27.47 -21.24
CA ALA A 118 -1.51 -28.64 -20.36
C ALA A 118 -2.44 -29.72 -20.97
N THR A 119 -2.22 -30.05 -22.25
CA THR A 119 -2.71 -31.30 -22.83
C THR A 119 -1.77 -31.70 -23.97
N ALA A 120 -0.71 -32.42 -23.64
CA ALA A 120 0.09 -33.24 -24.55
C ALA A 120 0.68 -34.40 -23.74
#